data_AF-A0A061G9D7-F1
#
_entry.id   AF-A0A061G9D7-F1
#
_cell.length_a   1.000
_cell.length_b   1.000
_cell.length_c   1.000
_cell.angle_alpha   90.00
_cell.angle_beta   90.00
_cell.angle_gamma   90.00
#
_symmetry.space_group_name_H-M   'P 1'
#
loop_
_entity.id
_entity.type
_entity.pdbx_description
1 polymer ?
#
loop_
_entity_poly.entity_id
_entity_poly.type
_entity_poly.pdbx_seq_one_letter_code
_entity_poly.pdbx_strand_id
1 'polypeptide(L)'
;MVRTTSPAAFTTATVVIAVKYSIVEQLEKIDEIIYPEIASFLMLIKDQDRHVRRAAVLALSTFAHNKPNLIKGLLPELLPLLHDQTIVKQELIRTVDLGPFKHIVDDALELRKAAFECADTLLDSCLDRD
;
A
#
# COMPACT_ATOMS: atom_id res chain seq x y z
N MET A 1 16.38 -3.86 -10.62
CA MET A 1 15.20 -3.72 -11.49
C MET A 1 14.55 -5.07 -11.92
N VAL A 2 14.94 -6.24 -11.38
CA VAL A 2 14.40 -7.56 -11.79
C VAL A 2 13.67 -8.32 -10.65
N ARG A 3 13.72 -7.82 -9.41
CA ARG A 3 13.23 -8.58 -8.23
C ARG A 3 11.73 -8.51 -7.98
N THR A 4 11.00 -7.62 -8.65
CA THR A 4 9.54 -7.41 -8.47
C THR A 4 8.68 -7.85 -9.65
N THR A 5 9.28 -8.32 -10.73
CA THR A 5 8.58 -8.74 -11.95
C THR A 5 8.32 -10.25 -11.95
N SER A 6 7.37 -10.71 -11.12
CA SER A 6 6.73 -12.01 -11.34
C SER A 6 5.45 -11.80 -12.16
N PRO A 7 5.15 -12.65 -13.15
CA PRO A 7 3.88 -12.57 -13.88
C PRO A 7 2.65 -12.89 -13.00
N ALA A 8 2.84 -13.47 -11.81
CA ALA A 8 1.76 -13.77 -10.87
C ALA A 8 1.63 -12.67 -9.80
N ALA A 9 0.51 -11.93 -9.85
CA ALA A 9 0.22 -10.84 -8.91
C ALA A 9 0.29 -11.27 -7.43
N PHE A 10 -0.13 -12.49 -7.10
CA PHE A 10 -0.06 -13.02 -5.74
C PHE A 10 1.38 -13.20 -5.23
N THR A 11 2.32 -13.54 -6.10
CA THR A 11 3.74 -13.65 -5.73
C THR A 11 4.29 -12.28 -5.36
N THR A 12 4.01 -11.27 -6.20
CA THR A 12 4.43 -9.89 -5.94
C THR A 12 3.82 -9.35 -4.65
N ALA A 13 2.52 -9.57 -4.42
CA ALA A 13 1.86 -9.18 -3.18
C ALA A 13 2.49 -9.87 -1.95
N THR A 14 2.84 -11.15 -2.05
CA THR A 14 3.50 -11.90 -0.97
C THR A 14 4.87 -11.33 -0.65
N VAL A 15 5.67 -10.99 -1.66
CA VAL A 15 6.99 -10.37 -1.46
C VAL A 15 6.84 -9.02 -0.74
N VAL A 16 5.89 -8.18 -1.16
CA VAL A 16 5.63 -6.89 -0.49
C VAL A 16 5.22 -7.07 0.95
N ILE A 17 4.35 -8.05 1.23
CA ILE A 17 3.93 -8.38 2.60
C ILE A 17 5.11 -8.90 3.43
N ALA A 18 6.00 -9.70 2.85
CA ALA A 18 7.19 -10.17 3.55
C ALA A 18 8.10 -8.99 3.92
N VAL A 19 8.35 -8.07 2.98
CA VAL A 19 9.11 -6.83 3.23
C VAL A 19 8.46 -6.00 4.34
N LYS A 20 7.12 -5.88 4.33
CA LYS A 20 6.36 -5.21 5.41
C LYS A 20 6.75 -5.76 6.79
N TYR A 21 6.74 -7.07 6.95
CA TYR A 21 7.06 -7.71 8.24
C TYR A 21 8.54 -7.67 8.62
N SER A 22 9.44 -7.41 7.67
CA SER A 22 10.86 -7.19 7.95
C SER A 22 11.15 -5.80 8.54
N ILE A 23 10.20 -4.86 8.47
CA ILE A 23 10.36 -3.50 8.97
C ILE A 23 9.95 -3.44 10.44
N VAL A 24 10.91 -3.67 11.32
CA VAL A 24 10.77 -3.47 12.77
C VAL A 24 11.25 -2.08 13.19
N GLU A 25 10.82 -1.56 14.34
CA GLU A 25 11.23 -0.25 14.87
C GLU A 25 12.75 -0.17 15.11
N GLN A 26 13.38 -1.28 15.50
CA GLN A 26 14.80 -1.33 15.79
C GLN A 26 15.63 -1.20 14.50
N LEU A 27 16.71 -0.43 14.57
CA LEU A 27 17.71 -0.32 13.50
C LEU A 27 18.48 -1.63 13.38
N GLU A 28 18.40 -2.26 12.21
CA GLU A 28 19.07 -3.53 11.92
C GLU A 28 19.90 -3.43 10.64
N LYS A 29 20.91 -4.31 10.50
CA LYS A 29 21.75 -4.39 9.29
C LYS A 29 20.95 -4.60 8.00
N ILE A 30 19.73 -5.12 8.11
CA ILE A 30 18.82 -5.33 6.98
C ILE A 30 18.33 -4.00 6.38
N ASP A 31 18.30 -2.92 7.17
CA ASP A 31 17.84 -1.60 6.72
C ASP A 31 18.73 -1.08 5.60
N GLU A 32 20.06 -1.26 5.68
CA GLU A 32 21.02 -0.86 4.65
C GLU A 32 20.79 -1.58 3.31
N ILE A 33 20.30 -2.83 3.36
CA ILE A 33 20.03 -3.66 2.18
C ILE A 33 18.65 -3.34 1.59
N ILE A 34 17.66 -3.05 2.45
CA ILE A 34 16.29 -2.78 2.02
C ILE A 34 16.17 -1.35 1.47
N TYR A 35 16.93 -0.39 2.00
CA TYR A 35 16.81 1.03 1.66
C TYR A 35 16.73 1.35 0.15
N PRO A 36 17.60 0.78 -0.72
CA PRO A 36 17.54 1.05 -2.16
C PRO A 36 16.26 0.51 -2.84
N GLU A 37 15.64 -0.50 -2.25
CA GLU A 37 14.48 -1.20 -2.80
C GLU A 37 13.15 -0.67 -2.26
N ILE A 38 13.15 0.12 -1.16
CA ILE A 38 11.93 0.70 -0.55
C ILE A 38 11.08 1.43 -1.59
N ALA A 39 11.70 2.33 -2.36
CA ALA A 39 11.01 3.05 -3.41
C ALA A 39 10.38 2.07 -4.41
N SER A 40 11.11 1.05 -4.85
CA SER A 40 10.60 0.07 -5.81
C SER A 40 9.38 -0.70 -5.29
N PHE A 41 9.34 -1.03 -4.00
CA PHE A 41 8.19 -1.69 -3.37
C PHE A 41 7.01 -0.75 -3.18
N LEU A 42 7.24 0.49 -2.72
CA LEU A 42 6.16 1.46 -2.50
C LEU A 42 5.53 1.91 -3.83
N MET A 43 6.29 1.95 -4.91
CA MET A 43 5.79 2.26 -6.25
C MET A 43 4.86 1.20 -6.83
N LEU A 44 4.77 0.00 -6.22
CA LEU A 44 3.74 -1.00 -6.54
C LEU A 44 2.32 -0.53 -6.19
N ILE A 45 2.16 0.63 -5.56
CA ILE A 45 0.87 1.32 -5.47
C ILE A 45 0.28 1.67 -6.86
N LYS A 46 1.10 1.71 -7.92
CA LYS A 46 0.67 1.88 -9.32
C LYS A 46 0.36 0.56 -10.05
N ASP A 47 0.48 -0.59 -9.38
CA ASP A 47 0.30 -1.90 -10.02
C ASP A 47 -1.12 -2.06 -10.59
N GLN A 48 -1.27 -2.89 -11.63
CA GLN A 48 -2.57 -3.16 -12.25
C GLN A 48 -3.47 -3.98 -11.33
N ASP A 49 -2.88 -4.87 -10.53
CA ASP A 49 -3.61 -5.71 -9.60
C ASP A 49 -3.90 -4.99 -8.28
N ARG A 50 -5.19 -4.98 -7.88
CA ARG A 50 -5.66 -4.30 -6.66
C ARG A 50 -5.06 -4.89 -5.38
N HIS A 51 -4.75 -6.18 -5.35
CA HIS A 51 -4.17 -6.84 -4.19
C HIS A 51 -2.71 -6.44 -4.02
N VAL A 52 -1.98 -6.26 -5.12
CA VAL A 52 -0.61 -5.71 -5.10
C VAL A 52 -0.63 -4.25 -4.63
N ARG A 53 -1.52 -3.42 -5.17
CA ARG A 53 -1.69 -2.04 -4.68
C ARG A 53 -2.00 -1.99 -3.18
N ARG A 54 -2.88 -2.87 -2.70
CA ARG A 54 -3.22 -2.96 -1.28
C ARG A 54 -2.01 -3.36 -0.43
N ALA A 55 -1.22 -4.31 -0.89
CA ALA A 55 0.01 -4.69 -0.19
C ALA A 55 0.99 -3.50 -0.09
N ALA A 56 1.13 -2.72 -1.16
CA ALA A 56 1.98 -1.53 -1.17
C ALA A 56 1.48 -0.44 -0.20
N VAL A 57 0.16 -0.20 -0.14
CA VAL A 57 -0.45 0.74 0.81
C VAL A 57 -0.19 0.30 2.26
N LEU A 58 -0.39 -0.99 2.57
CA LEU A 58 -0.11 -1.52 3.91
C LEU A 58 1.37 -1.43 4.27
N ALA A 59 2.27 -1.67 3.30
CA ALA A 59 3.70 -1.48 3.50
C ALA A 59 4.03 -0.02 3.79
N LEU A 60 3.43 0.93 3.05
CA LEU A 60 3.57 2.36 3.29
C LEU A 60 3.17 2.74 4.73
N SER A 61 2.02 2.26 5.21
CA SER A 61 1.60 2.50 6.61
C SER A 61 2.62 1.97 7.61
N THR A 62 3.17 0.77 7.39
CA THR A 62 4.20 0.19 8.28
C THR A 62 5.49 1.02 8.27
N PHE A 63 5.95 1.47 7.10
CA PHE A 63 7.10 2.38 7.03
C PHE A 63 6.82 3.71 7.71
N ALA A 64 5.63 4.28 7.51
CA ALA A 64 5.23 5.54 8.14
C ALA A 64 5.25 5.42 9.66
N HIS A 65 4.75 4.32 10.20
CA HIS A 65 4.69 4.10 11.64
C HIS A 65 6.08 3.84 12.25
N ASN A 66 6.86 2.94 11.65
CA ASN A 66 8.09 2.45 12.28
C ASN A 66 9.32 3.28 11.92
N LYS A 67 9.40 3.76 10.67
CA LYS A 67 10.60 4.39 10.09
C LYS A 67 10.24 5.55 9.14
N PRO A 68 9.52 6.59 9.60
CA PRO A 68 8.97 7.66 8.74
C PRO A 68 10.05 8.41 7.94
N ASN A 69 11.24 8.57 8.51
CA ASN A 69 12.37 9.24 7.84
C ASN A 69 12.80 8.56 6.53
N LEU A 70 12.56 7.25 6.38
CA LEU A 70 12.93 6.53 5.15
C LEU A 70 11.97 6.82 3.99
N ILE A 71 10.73 7.24 4.28
CA ILE A 71 9.71 7.49 3.27
C ILE A 71 9.43 8.98 3.04
N LYS A 72 9.85 9.88 3.93
CA LYS A 72 9.63 11.34 3.82
C LYS A 72 9.98 11.89 2.43
N GLY A 73 11.12 11.48 1.86
CA GLY A 73 11.55 11.92 0.52
C GLY A 73 10.70 11.39 -0.64
N LEU A 74 9.93 10.32 -0.43
CA LEU A 74 9.04 9.69 -1.43
C LEU A 74 7.60 10.20 -1.33
N LEU A 75 7.21 10.84 -0.22
CA LEU A 75 5.83 11.30 0.01
C LEU A 75 5.29 12.22 -1.09
N PRO A 76 6.06 13.16 -1.68
CA PRO A 76 5.54 14.00 -2.76
C PRO A 76 5.06 13.20 -3.99
N GLU A 77 5.69 12.06 -4.27
CA GLU A 77 5.25 11.16 -5.35
C GLU A 77 4.16 10.18 -4.88
N LEU A 78 4.23 9.69 -3.64
CA LEU A 78 3.30 8.68 -3.12
C LEU A 78 1.93 9.25 -2.74
N LEU A 79 1.84 10.48 -2.24
CA LEU A 79 0.58 11.07 -1.77
C LEU A 79 -0.51 11.15 -2.85
N PRO A 80 -0.23 11.63 -4.08
CA PRO A 80 -1.23 11.59 -5.16
C PRO A 80 -1.71 10.17 -5.47
N LEU A 81 -0.80 9.19 -5.43
CA LEU A 81 -1.12 7.80 -5.75
C LEU A 81 -1.94 7.12 -4.66
N LEU A 82 -1.65 7.46 -3.40
CA LEU A 82 -2.44 7.04 -2.25
C LEU A 82 -3.85 7.65 -2.32
N HIS A 83 -3.95 8.93 -2.65
CA HIS A 83 -5.24 9.59 -2.88
C HIS A 83 -6.04 8.89 -3.98
N ASP A 84 -5.41 8.50 -5.09
CA ASP A 84 -6.10 7.75 -6.15
C ASP A 84 -6.65 6.39 -5.68
N GLN A 85 -6.07 5.80 -4.63
CA GLN A 85 -6.60 4.59 -4.00
C GLN A 85 -7.81 4.86 -3.10
N THR A 86 -8.15 6.11 -2.79
CA THR A 86 -9.33 6.49 -1.99
C THR A 86 -10.60 6.70 -2.83
N ILE A 87 -10.44 6.85 -4.14
CA ILE A 87 -11.56 7.13 -5.05
C ILE A 87 -12.41 5.89 -5.28
N VAL A 88 -13.74 6.04 -5.22
CA VAL A 88 -14.69 4.98 -5.53
C VAL A 88 -14.69 4.71 -7.03
N LYS A 89 -14.37 3.47 -7.41
CA LYS A 89 -14.33 3.00 -8.79
C LYS A 89 -15.59 2.19 -9.10
N GLN A 90 -16.52 2.79 -9.85
CA GLN A 90 -17.82 2.17 -10.15
C GLN A 90 -17.66 0.85 -10.92
N GLU A 91 -16.61 0.74 -11.73
CA GLU A 91 -16.25 -0.47 -12.46
C GLU A 91 -15.84 -1.66 -11.57
N LEU A 92 -15.59 -1.42 -10.27
CA LEU A 92 -15.28 -2.45 -9.28
C LEU A 92 -16.45 -2.74 -8.33
N ILE A 93 -17.62 -2.14 -8.60
CA ILE A 93 -18.85 -2.37 -7.85
C ILE A 93 -19.80 -3.21 -8.70
N ARG A 94 -20.25 -4.34 -8.16
CA ARG A 94 -21.21 -5.24 -8.81
C ARG A 94 -22.38 -5.54 -7.89
N THR A 95 -23.56 -5.68 -8.47
CA THR A 95 -24.75 -6.13 -7.73
C THR A 95 -24.95 -7.62 -8.00
N VAL A 96 -24.97 -8.42 -6.94
CA VAL A 96 -25.33 -9.82 -6.97
C VAL A 96 -26.81 -9.94 -6.68
N ASP A 97 -27.55 -10.49 -7.63
CA ASP A 97 -28.97 -10.78 -7.47
C ASP A 97 -29.16 -12.09 -6.71
N LEU A 98 -29.92 -12.04 -5.61
CA LEU A 98 -30.25 -13.17 -4.75
C LEU A 98 -31.77 -13.40 -4.73
N GLY A 99 -32.48 -13.03 -5.80
CA GLY A 99 -33.92 -13.13 -5.95
C GLY A 99 -34.64 -11.88 -5.41
N PRO A 100 -35.36 -11.96 -4.27
CA PRO A 100 -35.97 -10.77 -3.67
C PRO A 100 -34.94 -9.81 -3.04
N PHE A 101 -33.67 -10.22 -2.92
CA PHE A 101 -32.59 -9.43 -2.35
C PHE A 101 -31.51 -9.08 -3.38
N LYS A 102 -30.91 -7.90 -3.22
CA LYS A 102 -29.74 -7.47 -3.99
C LYS A 102 -28.58 -7.23 -3.03
N HIS A 103 -27.41 -7.79 -3.32
CA HIS A 103 -26.20 -7.59 -2.53
C HIS A 103 -25.17 -6.84 -3.37
N ILE A 104 -24.81 -5.64 -2.93
CA ILE A 104 -23.77 -4.82 -3.57
C ILE A 104 -22.41 -5.28 -3.06
N VAL A 105 -21.54 -5.70 -3.97
CA VAL A 105 -20.16 -6.09 -3.69
C VAL A 105 -19.24 -5.06 -4.30
N ASP A 106 -18.35 -4.51 -3.47
CA ASP A 106 -17.32 -3.58 -3.88
C ASP A 106 -15.94 -4.24 -3.71
N ASP A 107 -15.35 -4.65 -4.82
CA ASP A 107 -14.09 -5.41 -4.82
C ASP A 107 -12.88 -4.55 -4.44
N ALA A 108 -13.03 -3.21 -4.41
CA ALA A 108 -11.98 -2.27 -4.01
C ALA A 108 -12.14 -1.75 -2.58
N LEU A 109 -13.20 -2.12 -1.87
CA LEU A 109 -13.52 -1.59 -0.54
C LEU A 109 -12.35 -1.72 0.44
N GLU A 110 -11.74 -2.90 0.50
CA GLU A 110 -10.63 -3.19 1.42
C GLU A 110 -9.33 -2.45 1.07
N LEU A 111 -9.15 -2.08 -0.20
CA LEU A 111 -8.04 -1.22 -0.62
C LEU A 111 -8.31 0.23 -0.20
N ARG A 112 -9.54 0.72 -0.38
CA ARG A 112 -9.89 2.09 0.01
C ARG A 112 -9.79 2.30 1.51
N LYS A 113 -10.26 1.35 2.32
CA LYS A 113 -10.09 1.39 3.78
C LYS A 113 -8.61 1.49 4.17
N ALA A 114 -7.78 0.63 3.61
CA ALA A 114 -6.33 0.66 3.86
C ALA A 114 -5.70 2.00 3.44
N ALA A 115 -6.17 2.62 2.36
CA ALA A 115 -5.68 3.92 1.92
C ALA A 115 -6.03 5.05 2.91
N PHE A 116 -7.24 5.05 3.45
CA PHE A 116 -7.63 6.00 4.49
C PHE A 116 -6.84 5.79 5.79
N GLU A 117 -6.69 4.54 6.24
CA GLU A 117 -5.86 4.20 7.42
C GLU A 117 -4.39 4.64 7.22
N CYS A 118 -3.86 4.47 6.01
CA CYS A 118 -2.52 4.93 5.66
C CYS A 118 -2.39 6.46 5.72
N ALA A 119 -3.38 7.18 5.19
CA ALA A 119 -3.40 8.64 5.24
C ALA A 119 -3.41 9.14 6.70
N ASP A 120 -4.22 8.51 7.57
CA ASP A 120 -4.26 8.81 9.00
C ASP A 120 -2.90 8.58 9.67
N THR A 121 -2.27 7.42 9.39
CA THR A 121 -0.93 7.10 9.89
C THR A 121 0.12 8.13 9.45
N LEU A 122 0.05 8.58 8.19
CA LEU A 122 0.97 9.60 7.65
C LEU A 122 0.77 10.95 8.30
N LEU A 123 -0.48 11.33 8.62
CA LEU A 123 -0.77 12.56 9.35
C LEU A 123 -0.14 12.51 10.75
N ASP A 124 -0.27 11.40 11.46
CA ASP A 124 0.30 11.27 12.82
C ASP A 124 1.82 11.18 12.84
N SER A 125 2.41 10.49 11.86
CA SER A 125 3.82 10.07 11.92
C SER A 125 4.76 10.93 11.08
N CYS A 126 4.24 11.63 10.06
CA CYS A 126 5.05 12.35 9.08
C CYS A 126 4.79 13.86 9.03
N LEU A 127 3.75 14.38 9.70
CA LEU A 127 3.61 15.82 9.91
C LEU A 127 4.64 16.28 10.95
N ASP A 128 5.56 17.14 10.53
CA ASP A 128 6.43 17.85 11.45
C ASP A 128 5.56 18.75 12.33
N ARG A 129 5.60 18.52 13.65
CA ARG A 129 4.98 19.41 14.63
C ARG A 129 5.87 20.63 14.74
N ASP A 130 5.59 21.64 13.92
CA ASP A 130 6.10 23.00 14.12
C ASP A 130 5.59 23.58 15.44
#